data_AF-A0A2M9KTQ7-F1
#
_entry.id   AF-A0A2M9KTQ7-F1
#
_cell.length_a   1.000
_cell.length_b   1.000
_cell.length_c   1.000
_cell.angle_alpha   90.00
_cell.angle_beta   90.00
_cell.angle_gamma   90.00
#
_symmetry.space_group_name_H-M   'P 1'
#
loop_
_entity.id
_entity.type
_entity.pdbx_description
1 polymer ?
#
loop_
_entity_poly.entity_id
_entity_poly.type
_entity_poly.pdbx_seq_one_letter_code
_entity_poly.pdbx_strand_id
1 'polypeptide(L)'
;MAIAFRKTLAIAALGLAASFLPTAGADAADAGHPTTRTPGRYCLANTWETPTVSSKPCNANDPGQHWTLSGEQISLTNARGYCLANKWNTPDVSTKPCDPVDEGQYWTVSGERISLTFAPGYCLANAWGTPTVSTKPCDANDKGQHWVVFNDQISLALA
;
A
#
# COMPACT_ATOMS: atom_id res chain seq x y z
N MET A 1 78.75 -29.75 28.92
CA MET A 1 80.00 -29.21 28.32
C MET A 1 79.66 -28.57 26.98
N ALA A 2 80.50 -27.62 26.58
CA ALA A 2 80.39 -26.57 25.57
C ALA A 2 79.94 -26.94 24.14
N ILE A 3 79.55 -25.89 23.40
CA ILE A 3 79.99 -25.42 22.05
C ILE A 3 78.74 -24.84 21.35
N ALA A 4 78.46 -23.53 21.41
CA ALA A 4 79.01 -22.42 20.63
C ALA A 4 78.69 -22.42 19.11
N PHE A 5 78.18 -21.26 18.66
CA PHE A 5 78.42 -20.54 17.39
C PHE A 5 77.28 -20.30 16.36
N ARG A 6 77.16 -18.99 16.07
CA ARG A 6 76.97 -18.30 14.76
C ARG A 6 75.55 -17.99 14.23
N LYS A 7 75.23 -16.69 14.34
CA LYS A 7 74.51 -15.78 13.42
C LYS A 7 74.27 -16.33 12.00
N THR A 8 73.03 -16.17 11.52
CA THR A 8 72.72 -15.70 10.16
C THR A 8 71.31 -15.10 10.12
N LEU A 9 71.23 -13.84 9.69
CA LEU A 9 69.99 -13.16 9.30
C LEU A 9 69.58 -13.66 7.91
N ALA A 10 68.30 -13.91 7.69
CA ALA A 10 67.70 -13.86 6.37
C ALA A 10 66.26 -13.35 6.49
N ILE A 11 66.06 -12.12 6.02
CA ILE A 11 64.75 -11.51 5.81
C ILE A 11 64.26 -12.00 4.45
N ALA A 12 63.08 -12.62 4.40
CA ALA A 12 62.34 -12.84 3.18
C ALA A 12 60.88 -12.51 3.44
N ALA A 13 60.50 -11.28 3.08
CA ALA A 13 59.11 -10.87 2.96
C ALA A 13 58.57 -11.40 1.63
N LEU A 14 57.50 -12.19 1.67
CA LEU A 14 56.68 -12.52 0.50
C LEU A 14 55.22 -12.34 0.90
N GLY A 15 54.58 -11.35 0.26
CA GLY A 15 53.21 -10.94 0.51
C GLY A 15 52.21 -12.00 0.06
N LEU A 16 51.31 -12.36 0.96
CA LEU A 16 50.09 -13.08 0.65
C LEU A 16 49.08 -12.08 0.07
N ALA A 17 48.86 -12.17 -1.25
CA ALA A 17 47.73 -11.52 -1.90
C ALA A 17 46.44 -12.15 -1.35
N ALA A 18 45.65 -11.35 -0.61
CA ALA A 18 44.30 -11.71 -0.25
C ALA A 18 43.45 -11.69 -1.53
N SER A 19 43.07 -12.86 -2.02
CA SER A 19 42.05 -13.02 -3.04
C SER A 19 40.71 -12.57 -2.48
N PHE A 20 40.27 -11.37 -2.88
CA PHE A 20 38.89 -10.93 -2.74
C PHE A 20 38.00 -11.83 -3.59
N LEU A 21 37.31 -12.78 -2.96
CA LEU A 21 36.16 -13.43 -3.57
C LEU A 21 35.01 -12.43 -3.57
N PRO A 22 34.40 -12.09 -4.72
CA PRO A 22 33.12 -11.43 -4.71
C PRO A 22 32.10 -12.44 -4.14
N THR A 23 31.61 -12.17 -2.94
CA THR A 23 30.34 -12.72 -2.46
C THR A 23 29.26 -12.13 -3.36
N ALA A 24 29.03 -12.77 -4.51
CA ALA A 24 27.80 -12.59 -5.25
C ALA A 24 26.68 -13.11 -4.33
N GLY A 25 26.08 -12.19 -3.59
CA GLY A 25 24.81 -12.43 -2.94
C GLY A 25 23.86 -12.94 -4.00
N ALA A 26 23.35 -14.14 -3.81
CA ALA A 26 22.16 -14.57 -4.50
C ALA A 26 21.02 -13.70 -3.97
N ASP A 27 20.84 -12.53 -4.57
CA ASP A 27 19.56 -11.84 -4.53
C ASP A 27 18.55 -12.80 -5.16
N ALA A 28 17.80 -13.47 -4.29
CA ALA A 28 16.51 -14.00 -4.66
C ALA A 28 15.66 -12.79 -5.03
N ALA A 29 15.76 -12.35 -6.29
CA ALA A 29 14.75 -11.53 -6.91
C ALA A 29 13.46 -12.34 -6.81
N ASP A 30 12.64 -11.99 -5.83
CA ASP A 30 11.22 -12.30 -5.83
C ASP A 30 10.73 -11.98 -7.23
N ALA A 31 10.46 -13.02 -8.01
CA ALA A 31 9.75 -12.90 -9.27
C ALA A 31 8.31 -12.56 -8.91
N GLY A 32 8.12 -11.33 -8.40
CA GLY A 32 6.84 -10.73 -8.17
C GLY A 32 6.10 -10.84 -9.49
N HIS A 33 5.09 -11.71 -9.53
CA HIS A 33 4.15 -11.77 -10.62
C HIS A 33 3.73 -10.32 -10.89
N PRO A 34 3.96 -9.76 -12.09
CA PRO A 34 3.36 -8.49 -12.44
C PRO A 34 1.87 -8.77 -12.58
N THR A 35 1.14 -8.71 -11.47
CA THR A 35 -0.30 -8.54 -11.50
C THR A 35 -0.50 -7.27 -12.31
N THR A 36 -0.99 -7.44 -13.54
CA THR A 36 -1.07 -6.35 -14.50
C THR A 36 -2.07 -5.36 -13.94
N ARG A 37 -1.56 -4.26 -13.39
CA ARG A 37 -2.40 -3.18 -12.87
C ARG A 37 -3.27 -2.68 -14.01
N THR A 38 -4.58 -2.80 -13.85
CA THR A 38 -5.55 -2.32 -14.83
C THR A 38 -6.47 -1.29 -14.19
N PRO A 39 -5.91 -0.15 -13.75
CA PRO A 39 -6.72 0.93 -13.17
C PRO A 39 -7.69 1.48 -14.22
N GLY A 40 -8.76 2.10 -13.74
CA GLY A 40 -9.78 2.73 -14.59
C GLY A 40 -10.89 1.78 -15.03
N ARG A 41 -10.94 0.52 -14.54
CA ARG A 41 -12.07 -0.38 -14.77
C ARG A 41 -13.21 -0.17 -13.80
N TYR A 42 -12.92 -0.24 -12.49
CA TYR A 42 -13.90 -0.07 -11.43
C TYR A 42 -13.38 0.92 -10.40
N CYS A 43 -14.18 1.95 -10.13
CA CYS A 43 -13.84 3.05 -9.26
C CYS A 43 -14.70 3.02 -7.99
N LEU A 44 -14.10 3.41 -6.86
CA LEU A 44 -14.82 3.75 -5.64
C LEU A 44 -15.80 4.87 -5.97
N ALA A 45 -17.06 4.66 -5.61
CA ALA A 45 -18.15 5.54 -5.97
C ALA A 45 -19.06 5.76 -4.78
N ASN A 46 -19.31 7.02 -4.49
CA ASN A 46 -20.47 7.42 -3.74
C ASN A 46 -21.70 7.40 -4.68
N THR A 47 -22.84 6.95 -4.15
CA THR A 47 -24.13 7.22 -4.79
C THR A 47 -24.50 8.65 -4.44
N TRP A 48 -24.49 9.53 -5.44
CA TRP A 48 -24.62 10.98 -5.24
C TRP A 48 -25.77 11.36 -4.32
N GLU A 49 -25.54 12.32 -3.42
CA GLU A 49 -26.49 12.78 -2.39
C GLU A 49 -26.94 11.74 -1.36
N THR A 50 -26.27 10.58 -1.31
CA THR A 50 -26.51 9.55 -0.29
C THR A 50 -25.21 9.21 0.46
N PRO A 51 -25.28 8.55 1.63
CA PRO A 51 -24.08 8.07 2.31
C PRO A 51 -23.47 6.79 1.67
N THR A 52 -24.12 6.20 0.67
CA THR A 52 -23.76 4.87 0.17
C THR A 52 -22.48 4.89 -0.66
N VAL A 53 -21.53 4.02 -0.30
CA VAL A 53 -20.29 3.79 -1.04
C VAL A 53 -20.29 2.40 -1.67
N SER A 54 -19.80 2.31 -2.89
CA SER A 54 -19.74 1.09 -3.69
C SER A 54 -18.55 1.14 -4.65
N SER A 55 -18.33 0.08 -5.42
CA SER A 55 -17.51 0.10 -6.62
C SER A 55 -18.41 -0.03 -7.86
N LYS A 56 -18.10 0.71 -8.91
CA LYS A 56 -18.81 0.63 -10.21
C LYS A 56 -17.88 1.03 -11.35
N PRO A 57 -18.22 0.77 -12.62
CA PRO A 57 -17.38 1.15 -13.75
C PRO A 57 -16.92 2.60 -13.67
N CYS A 58 -15.64 2.87 -13.94
CA CYS A 58 -15.13 4.23 -13.88
C CYS A 58 -15.77 5.10 -14.97
N ASN A 59 -16.22 6.29 -14.59
CA ASN A 59 -16.87 7.29 -15.41
C ASN A 59 -16.40 8.67 -14.95
N ALA A 60 -15.62 9.35 -15.80
CA ALA A 60 -15.07 10.67 -15.48
C ALA A 60 -16.11 11.79 -15.37
N ASN A 61 -17.36 11.54 -15.77
CA ASN A 61 -18.47 12.48 -15.62
C ASN A 61 -19.33 12.20 -14.37
N ASP A 62 -18.98 11.18 -13.58
CA ASP A 62 -19.75 10.80 -12.40
C ASP A 62 -19.25 11.55 -11.15
N PRO A 63 -20.02 12.54 -10.64
CA PRO A 63 -19.55 13.39 -9.55
C PRO A 63 -19.22 12.60 -8.27
N GLY A 64 -19.80 11.41 -8.08
CA GLY A 64 -19.58 10.54 -6.93
C GLY A 64 -18.32 9.67 -7.01
N GLN A 65 -17.60 9.68 -8.14
CA GLN A 65 -16.33 8.95 -8.30
C GLN A 65 -15.09 9.81 -8.13
N HIS A 66 -15.27 11.11 -7.87
CA HIS A 66 -14.17 12.03 -7.66
C HIS A 66 -13.93 12.22 -6.16
N TRP A 67 -12.72 11.92 -5.74
CA TRP A 67 -12.24 11.93 -4.36
C TRP A 67 -11.00 12.81 -4.24
N THR A 68 -10.72 13.32 -3.06
CA THR A 68 -9.42 13.95 -2.77
C THR A 68 -8.92 13.55 -1.43
N LEU A 69 -7.62 13.30 -1.45
CA LEU A 69 -6.82 12.96 -0.31
C LEU A 69 -6.24 14.27 0.24
N SER A 70 -6.58 14.60 1.48
CA SER A 70 -6.04 15.73 2.20
C SER A 70 -5.50 15.24 3.54
N GLY A 71 -4.18 15.05 3.61
CA GLY A 71 -3.58 14.29 4.71
C GLY A 71 -4.13 12.86 4.71
N GLU A 72 -4.71 12.46 5.83
CA GLU A 72 -5.30 11.13 6.03
C GLU A 72 -6.81 11.09 5.76
N GLN A 73 -7.43 12.20 5.35
CA GLN A 73 -8.86 12.21 5.00
C GLN A 73 -9.06 12.04 3.51
N ILE A 74 -10.05 11.20 3.14
CA ILE A 74 -10.52 11.02 1.77
C ILE A 74 -11.92 11.64 1.67
N SER A 75 -12.06 12.73 0.94
CA SER A 75 -13.31 13.49 0.80
C SER A 75 -13.85 13.45 -0.63
N LEU A 76 -15.16 13.65 -0.81
CA LEU A 76 -15.73 13.85 -2.14
C LEU A 76 -15.24 15.16 -2.77
N THR A 77 -14.81 15.11 -4.04
CA THR A 77 -14.36 16.29 -4.79
C THR A 77 -15.45 17.31 -5.00
N ASN A 78 -16.62 16.83 -5.38
CA ASN A 78 -17.75 17.70 -5.66
C ASN A 78 -18.58 18.03 -4.39
N ALA A 79 -18.18 17.51 -3.22
CA ALA A 79 -18.86 17.73 -1.94
C ALA A 79 -17.87 17.61 -0.76
N ARG A 80 -16.89 18.52 -0.69
CA ARG A 80 -15.75 18.50 0.25
C ARG A 80 -16.09 18.36 1.73
N GLY A 81 -17.31 18.71 2.12
CA GLY A 81 -17.81 18.53 3.47
C GLY A 81 -18.12 17.08 3.84
N TYR A 82 -18.02 16.12 2.91
CA TYR A 82 -18.32 14.70 3.13
C TYR A 82 -17.07 13.83 2.93
N CYS A 83 -16.76 13.06 3.96
CA CYS A 83 -15.58 12.21 4.06
C CYS A 83 -15.97 10.73 4.00
N LEU A 84 -15.12 9.92 3.37
CA LEU A 84 -15.17 8.46 3.44
C LEU A 84 -14.97 8.05 4.90
N ALA A 85 -15.88 7.25 5.41
CA ALA A 85 -15.91 6.88 6.81
C ALA A 85 -16.18 5.38 6.95
N ASN A 86 -15.39 4.74 7.80
CA ASN A 86 -15.78 3.50 8.41
C ASN A 86 -16.63 3.80 9.65
N LYS A 87 -17.66 2.97 9.88
CA LYS A 87 -18.34 2.96 11.17
C LYS A 87 -17.53 2.07 12.12
N TRP A 88 -17.02 2.68 13.19
CA TRP A 88 -16.12 2.02 14.14
C TRP A 88 -16.66 0.67 14.64
N ASN A 89 -15.77 -0.31 14.77
CA ASN A 89 -16.08 -1.71 15.13
C ASN A 89 -17.05 -2.44 14.18
N THR A 90 -17.23 -1.94 12.95
CA THR A 90 -18.04 -2.62 11.91
C THR A 90 -17.29 -2.60 10.57
N PRO A 91 -17.63 -3.50 9.64
CA PRO A 91 -17.05 -3.46 8.29
C PRO A 91 -17.65 -2.32 7.44
N ASP A 92 -18.68 -1.61 7.91
CA ASP A 92 -19.46 -0.68 7.08
C ASP A 92 -18.63 0.54 6.65
N VAL A 93 -18.70 0.84 5.36
CA VAL A 93 -18.08 2.03 4.75
C VAL A 93 -19.15 2.89 4.11
N SER A 94 -19.09 4.18 4.35
CA SER A 94 -20.06 5.17 3.88
C SER A 94 -19.39 6.53 3.69
N THR A 95 -20.11 7.52 3.20
CA THR A 95 -19.73 8.93 3.33
C THR A 95 -20.60 9.62 4.36
N LYS A 96 -20.01 10.51 5.16
CA LYS A 96 -20.72 11.35 6.11
C LYS A 96 -20.00 12.69 6.30
N PRO A 97 -20.60 13.68 6.98
CA PRO A 97 -19.93 14.96 7.20
C PRO A 97 -18.54 14.77 7.81
N CYS A 98 -17.57 15.50 7.28
CA CYS A 98 -16.20 15.45 7.76
C CYS A 98 -16.16 15.92 9.21
N ASP A 99 -15.60 15.09 10.09
CA ASP A 99 -15.51 15.33 11.53
C ASP A 99 -14.08 15.04 11.99
N PRO A 100 -13.32 16.05 12.47
CA PRO A 100 -11.94 15.85 12.87
C PRO A 100 -11.77 14.95 14.10
N VAL A 101 -12.81 14.74 14.93
CA VAL A 101 -12.71 13.85 16.10
C VAL A 101 -13.09 12.40 15.78
N ASP A 102 -13.53 12.13 14.56
CA ASP A 102 -14.00 10.81 14.16
C ASP A 102 -12.87 9.99 13.51
N GLU A 103 -12.28 9.12 14.32
CA GLU A 103 -11.19 8.21 13.93
C GLU A 103 -11.54 7.33 12.71
N GLY A 104 -12.83 7.07 12.47
CA GLY A 104 -13.30 6.29 11.32
C GLY A 104 -13.12 6.98 9.96
N GLN A 105 -12.77 8.27 9.94
CA GLN A 105 -12.56 9.05 8.71
C GLN A 105 -11.10 9.19 8.29
N TYR A 106 -10.19 8.59 9.06
CA TYR A 106 -8.76 8.66 8.82
C TYR A 106 -8.27 7.38 8.15
N TRP A 107 -7.70 7.55 6.96
CA TRP A 107 -7.24 6.52 6.07
C TRP A 107 -5.78 6.77 5.69
N THR A 108 -4.95 5.75 5.90
CA THR A 108 -3.58 5.72 5.40
C THR A 108 -3.58 5.10 4.03
N VAL A 109 -3.07 5.84 3.03
CA VAL A 109 -2.86 5.33 1.67
C VAL A 109 -1.38 5.01 1.51
N SER A 110 -1.05 3.73 1.31
CA SER A 110 0.32 3.24 1.17
C SER A 110 0.42 2.21 0.04
N GLY A 111 1.11 2.59 -1.05
CA GLY A 111 1.17 1.78 -2.25
C GLY A 111 -0.22 1.55 -2.84
N GLU A 112 -0.65 0.29 -2.92
CA GLU A 112 -2.00 -0.09 -3.39
C GLU A 112 -3.00 -0.29 -2.25
N ARG A 113 -2.65 0.09 -1.01
CA ARG A 113 -3.45 -0.22 0.17
C ARG A 113 -4.03 1.04 0.76
N ILE A 114 -5.31 0.98 1.10
CA ILE A 114 -6.01 2.02 1.87
C ILE A 114 -6.45 1.35 3.17
N SER A 115 -5.83 1.72 4.29
CA SER A 115 -6.11 1.16 5.62
C SER A 115 -6.65 2.23 6.55
N LEU A 116 -7.39 1.84 7.58
CA LEU A 116 -7.77 2.77 8.65
C LEU A 116 -6.53 3.21 9.41
N THR A 117 -6.31 4.52 9.57
CA THR A 117 -5.13 5.04 10.29
C THR A 117 -5.14 4.58 11.76
N PHE A 118 -6.29 4.66 12.43
CA PHE A 118 -6.43 4.27 13.84
C PHE A 118 -6.67 2.77 14.06
N ALA A 119 -6.78 1.99 12.98
CA ALA A 119 -6.92 0.54 13.03
C ALA A 119 -6.21 -0.10 11.82
N PRO A 120 -4.87 -0.01 11.70
CA PRO A 120 -4.12 -0.30 10.47
C PRO A 120 -4.18 -1.77 10.03
N GLY A 121 -4.66 -2.67 10.90
CA GLY A 121 -4.98 -4.05 10.54
C GLY A 121 -6.22 -4.21 9.66
N TYR A 122 -7.00 -3.16 9.41
CA TYR A 122 -8.22 -3.17 8.60
C TYR A 122 -8.05 -2.31 7.34
N CYS A 123 -8.36 -2.92 6.20
CA CYS A 123 -8.19 -2.36 4.87
C CYS A 123 -9.53 -2.17 4.16
N LEU A 124 -9.63 -1.11 3.36
CA LEU A 124 -10.72 -0.92 2.40
C LEU A 124 -10.69 -2.06 1.39
N ALA A 125 -11.81 -2.77 1.27
CA ALA A 125 -11.94 -3.94 0.44
C ALA A 125 -13.20 -3.85 -0.41
N ASN A 126 -13.05 -4.17 -1.68
CA ASN A 126 -14.17 -4.58 -2.50
C ASN A 126 -14.43 -6.08 -2.29
N ALA A 127 -15.68 -6.48 -2.10
CA ALA A 127 -16.04 -7.88 -2.21
C ALA A 127 -15.96 -8.29 -3.68
N TRP A 128 -14.94 -9.07 -4.02
CA TRP A 128 -14.54 -9.36 -5.39
C TRP A 128 -15.72 -9.80 -6.28
N GLY A 129 -15.85 -9.17 -7.45
CA GLY A 129 -16.94 -9.45 -8.39
C GLY A 129 -18.30 -8.85 -8.01
N THR A 130 -18.36 -8.00 -6.99
CA THR A 130 -19.59 -7.30 -6.56
C THR A 130 -19.32 -5.79 -6.42
N PRO A 131 -20.35 -4.94 -6.39
CA PRO A 131 -20.18 -3.51 -6.12
C PRO A 131 -19.93 -3.21 -4.63
N THR A 132 -19.96 -4.19 -3.74
CA THR A 132 -19.90 -3.96 -2.29
C THR A 132 -18.50 -3.55 -1.87
N VAL A 133 -18.43 -2.48 -1.07
CA VAL A 133 -17.20 -1.99 -0.45
C VAL A 133 -17.38 -1.99 1.07
N SER A 134 -16.37 -2.48 1.77
CA SER A 134 -16.36 -2.59 3.23
C SER A 134 -14.92 -2.44 3.74
N THR A 135 -14.72 -2.48 5.05
CA THR A 135 -13.42 -2.79 5.65
C THR A 135 -13.35 -4.26 6.06
N LYS A 136 -12.16 -4.85 6.03
CA LYS A 136 -11.88 -6.18 6.60
C LYS A 136 -10.39 -6.31 6.92
N PRO A 137 -9.94 -7.35 7.64
CA PRO A 137 -8.51 -7.55 7.90
C PRO A 137 -7.67 -7.47 6.63
N CYS A 138 -6.54 -6.77 6.71
CA CYS A 138 -5.65 -6.61 5.58
C CYS A 138 -5.04 -7.95 5.15
N ASP A 139 -5.13 -8.28 3.87
CA ASP A 139 -4.61 -9.48 3.23
C ASP A 139 -3.97 -9.09 1.89
N ALA A 140 -2.68 -9.35 1.74
CA ALA A 140 -1.94 -9.03 0.52
C ALA A 140 -2.34 -9.90 -0.70
N ASN A 141 -3.05 -11.01 -0.47
CA ASN A 141 -3.55 -11.87 -1.54
C ASN A 141 -4.96 -11.50 -2.00
N ASP A 142 -5.66 -10.65 -1.23
CA ASP A 142 -7.00 -10.23 -1.58
C ASP A 142 -6.99 -9.11 -2.62
N LYS A 143 -7.27 -9.48 -3.87
CA LYS A 143 -7.38 -8.55 -5.01
C LYS A 143 -8.33 -7.37 -4.76
N GLY A 144 -9.34 -7.55 -3.91
CA GLY A 144 -10.29 -6.50 -3.54
C GLY A 144 -9.70 -5.38 -2.67
N GLN A 145 -8.51 -5.56 -2.11
CA GLN A 145 -7.82 -4.57 -1.26
C GLN A 145 -6.73 -3.78 -1.98
N HIS A 146 -6.54 -4.03 -3.29
CA HIS A 146 -5.59 -3.30 -4.11
C HIS A 146 -6.30 -2.15 -4.82
N TRP A 147 -6.07 -0.94 -4.33
CA TRP A 147 -6.62 0.31 -4.83
C TRP A 147 -5.49 1.24 -5.26
N VAL A 148 -5.67 1.94 -6.36
CA VAL A 148 -4.75 2.99 -6.80
C VAL A 148 -5.50 4.30 -6.98
N VAL A 149 -4.85 5.39 -6.59
CA VAL A 149 -5.31 6.73 -6.91
C VAL A 149 -4.85 7.05 -8.33
N PHE A 150 -5.79 7.43 -9.19
CA PHE A 150 -5.54 7.80 -10.58
C PHE A 150 -6.32 9.08 -10.88
N ASN A 151 -5.60 10.18 -11.10
CA ASN A 151 -6.16 11.53 -11.07
C ASN A 151 -6.89 11.79 -9.74
N ASP A 152 -8.18 12.13 -9.79
CA ASP A 152 -9.05 12.30 -8.64
C ASP A 152 -9.98 11.10 -8.43
N GLN A 153 -9.73 9.96 -9.06
CA GLN A 153 -10.50 8.73 -8.85
C GLN A 153 -9.67 7.72 -8.05
N ILE A 154 -10.36 6.84 -7.32
CA ILE A 154 -9.76 5.70 -6.61
C ILE A 154 -10.25 4.43 -7.31
N SER A 155 -9.35 3.70 -7.97
CA SER A 155 -9.67 2.54 -8.80
C SER A 155 -9.18 1.25 -8.16
N LEU A 156 -9.91 0.15 -8.33
CA LEU A 156 -9.37 -1.19 -8.13
C LEU A 156 -8.19 -1.40 -9.08
N ALA A 157 -7.07 -1.85 -8.55
CA ALA A 157 -5.82 -2.00 -9.30
C ALA A 157 -5.76 -3.33 -10.05
N LEU A 158 -6.38 -4.39 -9.52
CA LEU A 158 -6.21 -5.76 -10.00
C LEU A 158 -7.45 -6.34 -10.73
N ALA A 159 -8.40 -5.47 -11.12
CA ALA A 159 -9.69 -5.79 -11.72
C ALA A 159 -9.67 -6.16 -13.22
#